data_AF-A0A072PGX2-F1
#
_entry.id   AF-A0A072PGX2-F1
#
_cell.length_a   1.000
_cell.length_b   1.000
_cell.length_c   1.000
_cell.angle_alpha   90.00
_cell.angle_beta   90.00
_cell.angle_gamma   90.00
#
_symmetry.space_group_name_H-M   'P 1'
#
loop_
_entity.id
_entity.type
_entity.pdbx_description
1 polymer ?
#
loop_
_entity_poly.entity_id
_entity_poly.type
_entity_poly.pdbx_seq_one_letter_code
_entity_poly.pdbx_strand_id
1 'polypeptide(L)' 'MLRVWGGGIYETGDFFDACDEYGSLVWHDYAFACGDYPIPQECLDSIKAEAEAQMIRLRNHASLALLCGGNENFMLCD' A
#
# COMPACT_ATOMS: atom_id res chain seq x y z
N MET A 1 -6.42 14.74 4.86
CA MET A 1 -5.55 13.55 4.79
C MET A 1 -6.42 12.32 4.98
N LEU A 2 -6.27 11.33 4.11
CA LEU A 2 -6.97 10.06 4.13
C LEU A 2 -5.94 8.94 4.29
N ARG A 3 -6.27 7.92 5.08
CA ARG A 3 -5.46 6.71 5.19
C ARG A 3 -6.16 5.60 4.43
N VAL A 4 -5.54 5.13 3.35
CA VAL A 4 -5.95 3.88 2.68
C VAL A 4 -5.36 2.73 3.48
N TRP A 5 -6.22 2.11 4.28
CA TRP A 5 -5.85 1.09 5.26
C TRP A 5 -5.49 -0.24 4.58
N GLY A 6 -4.41 -0.87 5.04
CA GLY A 6 -3.81 -2.06 4.42
C GLY A 6 -4.65 -3.35 4.45
N GLY A 7 -5.78 -3.38 5.15
CA GLY A 7 -6.72 -4.50 5.07
C GLY A 7 -7.84 -4.31 4.04
N GLY A 8 -7.80 -3.19 3.30
CA GLY A 8 -8.62 -2.94 2.12
C GLY A 8 -7.92 -3.41 0.84
N ILE A 9 -7.94 -2.54 -0.18
CA ILE A 9 -7.28 -2.77 -1.47
C ILE A 9 -6.42 -1.56 -1.83
N TYR A 10 -5.55 -1.72 -2.83
CA TYR A 10 -4.98 -0.58 -3.52
C TYR A 10 -6.08 0.14 -4.29
N GLU A 11 -6.34 1.39 -3.93
CA GLU A 11 -7.43 2.16 -4.53
C GLU A 11 -7.21 2.45 -6.02
N THR A 12 -8.31 2.71 -6.73
CA THR A 12 -8.32 2.95 -8.17
C THR A 12 -7.59 4.23 -8.57
N GLY A 13 -7.30 4.40 -9.87
CA GLY A 13 -6.75 5.67 -10.38
C GLY A 13 -7.65 6.86 -10.05
N ASP A 14 -8.97 6.71 -10.28
CA ASP A 14 -9.97 7.75 -10.01
C ASP A 14 -9.93 8.27 -8.56
N PHE A 15 -9.64 7.41 -7.58
CA PHE A 15 -9.48 7.83 -6.19
C PHE A 15 -8.29 8.79 -6.02
N PHE A 16 -7.14 8.44 -6.60
CA PHE A 16 -5.93 9.25 -6.50
C PHE A 16 -6.03 10.52 -7.34
N ASP A 17 -6.64 10.45 -8.53
CA ASP A 17 -6.90 11.63 -9.37
C ASP A 17 -7.78 12.64 -8.63
N ALA A 18 -8.84 12.17 -7.95
CA ALA A 18 -9.65 13.03 -7.11
C ALA A 18 -8.86 13.59 -5.91
N CYS A 19 -8.05 12.77 -5.25
CA CYS A 19 -7.21 13.23 -4.13
C CYS A 19 -6.21 14.31 -4.58
N ASP A 20 -5.62 14.15 -5.77
CA ASP A 20 -4.74 15.13 -6.40
C ASP A 20 -5.49 16.44 -6.70
N GLU A 21 -6.67 16.36 -7.32
CA GLU A 21 -7.50 17.52 -7.70
C GLU A 21 -7.96 18.31 -6.47
N TYR A 22 -8.40 17.63 -5.41
CA TYR A 22 -8.93 18.27 -4.20
C TYR A 22 -7.86 18.56 -3.13
N GLY A 23 -6.58 18.25 -3.39
CA GLY A 23 -5.49 18.49 -2.45
C GLY A 23 -5.57 17.65 -1.17
N SER A 24 -6.17 16.45 -1.25
CA SER A 24 -6.30 15.54 -0.11
C SER A 24 -5.12 14.58 -0.03
N LEU A 25 -4.21 14.81 0.91
CA LEU A 25 -3.07 13.92 1.13
C LEU A 25 -3.51 12.48 1.45
N VAL A 26 -2.77 11.50 0.92
CA VAL A 26 -2.99 10.07 1.08
C VAL A 26 -1.79 9.44 1.81
N TRP A 27 -2.08 8.80 2.95
CA TRP A 27 -1.22 7.77 3.53
C TRP A 27 -1.72 6.43 2.99
N HIS A 28 -0.91 5.72 2.21
CA HIS A 28 -1.28 4.42 1.67
C HIS A 28 -0.45 3.28 2.31
N ASP A 29 -1.13 2.30 2.88
CA ASP A 29 -0.48 1.06 3.33
C ASP A 29 -0.33 0.09 2.15
N TYR A 30 0.73 -0.71 2.10
CA TYR A 30 0.67 -1.97 1.33
C TYR A 30 -0.38 -2.90 1.95
N ALA A 31 -0.84 -3.90 1.19
CA ALA A 31 -1.97 -4.77 1.53
C ALA A 31 -1.65 -5.82 2.64
N PHE A 32 -1.08 -5.35 3.75
CA PHE A 32 -0.79 -6.12 4.95
C PHE A 32 -1.47 -5.47 6.15
N ALA A 33 -2.26 -6.22 6.91
CA ALA A 33 -2.95 -5.71 8.08
C ALA A 33 -3.25 -6.77 9.14
N CYS A 34 -2.86 -6.48 10.39
CA CYS A 34 -3.14 -7.25 11.60
C CYS A 34 -2.82 -8.74 11.45
N GLY A 35 -1.82 -9.05 10.63
CA GLY A 35 -1.53 -10.40 10.16
C GLY A 35 -0.13 -10.84 10.53
N ASP A 36 0.03 -12.15 10.51
CA ASP A 36 1.31 -12.83 10.50
C ASP A 36 1.44 -13.50 9.13
N TYR A 37 2.39 -13.05 8.34
CA TYR A 37 2.47 -13.36 6.92
C TYR A 37 3.56 -14.39 6.65
N PRO A 38 3.31 -15.39 5.79
CA PRO A 38 4.29 -16.40 5.47
C PRO A 38 5.48 -15.77 4.74
N ILE A 39 6.70 -16.22 5.07
CA ILE A 39 7.95 -15.81 4.44
C ILE A 39 8.63 -16.84 3.50
N PRO A 40 7.94 -17.85 2.89
CA PRO A 40 8.59 -18.68 1.89
C PRO A 40 8.92 -17.84 0.66
N GLN A 41 9.98 -18.23 -0.06
CA GLN A 41 10.52 -17.44 -1.18
C GLN A 41 9.45 -17.11 -2.24
N GLU A 42 8.54 -18.04 -2.54
CA GLU A 42 7.45 -17.81 -3.50
C GLU A 42 6.48 -16.69 -3.07
N CYS A 43 6.19 -16.58 -1.77
CA CYS A 43 5.39 -15.49 -1.23
C CYS A 43 6.17 -14.18 -1.29
N LEU A 44 7.46 -14.18 -0.90
CA LEU A 44 8.32 -13.00 -0.97
C LEU A 44 8.45 -12.47 -2.41
N ASP A 45 8.58 -13.37 -3.40
CA ASP A 45 8.65 -13.01 -4.81
C ASP A 45 7.33 -12.39 -5.29
N SER A 46 6.19 -12.95 -4.88
CA SER A 46 4.87 -12.38 -5.16
C SER A 46 4.68 -11.00 -4.52
N ILE A 47 5.05 -10.85 -3.25
CA ILE A 47 4.97 -9.58 -2.51
C ILE A 47 5.84 -8.51 -3.16
N LYS A 48 7.06 -8.88 -3.57
CA LYS A 48 7.97 -7.96 -4.28
C LYS A 48 7.39 -7.52 -5.61
N ALA A 49 6.86 -8.45 -6.41
CA ALA A 49 6.24 -8.14 -7.70
C ALA A 49 5.03 -7.20 -7.53
N GLU A 50 4.19 -7.45 -6.52
CA GLU A 50 3.07 -6.58 -6.15
C GLU A 50 3.54 -5.18 -5.74
N ALA A 51 4.51 -5.10 -4.83
CA ALA A 51 5.03 -3.83 -4.33
C ALA A 51 5.66 -2.98 -5.43
N GLU A 52 6.44 -3.60 -6.33
CA GLU A 52 7.03 -2.92 -7.48
C GLU A 52 5.95 -2.39 -8.44
N ALA A 53 4.93 -3.21 -8.76
CA ALA A 53 3.85 -2.81 -9.64
C ALA A 53 3.03 -1.64 -9.07
N GLN A 54 2.67 -1.71 -7.77
CA GLN A 54 1.91 -0.65 -7.11
C GLN A 54 2.74 0.62 -6.94
N MET A 55 4.03 0.52 -6.61
CA MET A 55 4.90 1.69 -6.55
C MET A 55 5.00 2.39 -7.91
N ILE A 56 5.15 1.65 -9.02
CA ILE A 56 5.18 2.24 -10.36
C ILE A 56 3.87 2.97 -10.67
N ARG A 57 2.72 2.38 -10.29
CA ARG A 57 1.40 2.97 -10.51
C ARG A 57 1.17 4.24 -9.69
N LEU A 58 1.57 4.24 -8.42
CA LEU A 58 1.17 5.27 -7.45
C LEU A 58 2.14 6.45 -7.34
N ARG A 59 3.43 6.26 -7.64
CA ARG A 59 4.52 7.22 -7.36
C ARG A 59 4.39 8.62 -7.96
N ASN A 60 3.50 8.81 -8.94
CA ASN A 60 3.33 10.08 -9.63
C ASN A 60 2.14 10.90 -9.12
N HIS A 61 1.34 10.38 -8.18
CA HIS A 61 0.25 11.13 -7.56
C HIS A 61 0.79 12.08 -6.51
N ALA A 62 0.51 13.38 -6.67
CA ALA A 62 1.01 14.42 -5.75
C ALA A 62 0.38 14.32 -4.36
N SER A 63 -0.82 13.73 -4.27
CA SER A 63 -1.51 13.43 -3.02
C SER A 63 -0.83 12.34 -2.21
N LEU A 64 -0.03 11.44 -2.80
CA LEU A 64 0.66 10.38 -2.08
C LEU A 64 1.71 10.97 -1.14
N ALA A 65 1.40 11.02 0.15
CA ALA A 65 2.24 11.63 1.18
C ALA A 65 3.14 10.62 1.89
N LEU A 66 2.68 9.38 2.03
CA LEU A 66 3.39 8.30 2.72
C LEU A 66 3.01 6.95 2.12
N LEU A 67 4.01 6.10 1.91
CA LEU A 67 3.85 4.67 1.73
C LEU A 67 4.24 3.96 3.02
N CYS A 68 3.34 3.14 3.55
CA CYS A 68 3.52 2.39 4.78
C CYS A 68 3.57 0.88 4.47
N GLY A 69 4.43 0.14 5.18
CA GLY A 69 4.60 -1.30 4.95
C GLY A 69 3.38 -2.16 5.29
N GLY A 70 2.46 -1.66 6.11
CA GLY A 70 1.27 -2.38 6.54
C GLY A 70 0.72 -1.86 7.87
N ASN A 71 -0.37 -2.45 8.34
CA ASN A 71 -1.07 -2.05 9.58
C ASN A 71 -0.86 -3.08 10.68
N GLU A 72 -0.24 -2.72 11.81
CA GLU A 72 -0.24 -3.53 13.04
C GLU A 72 0.16 -5.01 12.83
N ASN A 73 1.12 -5.24 11.93
CA ASN A 73 1.61 -6.59 11.69
C ASN A 73 2.45 -7.06 12.88
N PHE A 74 2.28 -8.33 13.25
CA PHE A 74 3.22 -8.98 14.14
C PHE A 74 4.50 -9.23 13.33
N MET A 75 5.66 -8.88 13.87
CA MET A 75 6.92 -8.96 13.12
C MET A 75 7.22 -10.43 12.76
N LEU A 76 6.94 -10.76 11.49
CA LEU A 76 7.31 -11.95 10.70
C LEU A 76 7.62 -13.21 11.53
N CYS A 77 6.71 -14.19 11.56
CA CYS A 77 7.07 -15.53 12.04
C CYS A 77 8.05 -16.24 11.11
N ASP A 78 9.03 -16.92 11.72
CA ASP A 78 10.07 -17.75 11.10
C ASP A 78 9.52 -18.89 10.22
#